data_AF-A0A370NLA1-F1
#
_entry.id   AF-A0A370NLA1-F1
#
_cell.length_a   1.000
_cell.length_b   1.000
_cell.length_c   1.000
_cell.angle_alpha   90.00
_cell.angle_beta   90.00
_cell.angle_gamma   90.00
#
_symmetry.space_group_name_H-M   'P 1'
#
loop_
_entity.id
_entity.type
_entity.pdbx_description
1 polymer ?
#
loop_
_entity_poly.entity_id
_entity_poly.type
_entity_poly.pdbx_seq_one_letter_code
_entity_poly.pdbx_strand_id
1 'polypeptide(L)'
;MGKHLQTWRHLVLACGVAAVAACGDDHAQEVTGTAAVGAALAGATVQLRDAQGQVRNATTDAKGAFRLADVPGGALMVRCEGGLAQGEPNRQRLHGLVLGGRIVNCSPLTELALWKVLGGPPSQAFDSFGQARASDLTADAMAAAESAVLDALATGAGVDIDPAAVPRRWHDTPLEAGNANDPHDAALEALREAIADQAAMDFMGEMVVRGVCVVADASCN
;
A
#
# COMPACT_ATOMS: atom_id res chain seq x y z
N MET A 1 -46.87 7.95 63.09
CA MET A 1 -48.07 7.71 62.25
C MET A 1 -48.36 8.97 61.43
N GLY A 2 -48.57 8.83 60.12
CA GLY A 2 -49.05 9.87 59.18
C GLY A 2 -47.97 10.86 58.71
N LYS A 3 -47.32 10.77 57.54
CA LYS A 3 -47.75 10.89 56.12
C LYS A 3 -48.35 12.26 55.71
N HIS A 4 -47.63 12.93 54.79
CA HIS A 4 -48.09 13.74 53.63
C HIS A 4 -48.60 15.18 53.93
N LEU A 5 -48.30 16.29 53.22
CA LEU A 5 -47.89 16.63 51.84
C LEU A 5 -47.22 18.04 51.86
N GLN A 6 -46.05 18.27 51.24
CA GLN A 6 -45.83 18.70 49.85
C GLN A 6 -46.09 20.21 49.59
N THR A 7 -45.02 21.02 49.48
CA THR A 7 -45.05 22.22 48.61
C THR A 7 -43.69 22.41 47.94
N TRP A 8 -43.74 22.42 46.62
CA TRP A 8 -42.68 22.57 45.62
C TRP A 8 -41.84 23.84 45.80
N ARG A 9 -40.52 23.73 45.69
CA ARG A 9 -39.68 24.80 45.12
C ARG A 9 -38.77 24.19 44.06
N HIS A 10 -38.98 24.66 42.84
CA HIS A 10 -38.27 24.32 41.63
C HIS A 10 -36.77 24.60 41.77
N LEU A 11 -35.94 23.58 41.61
CA LEU A 11 -34.53 23.73 41.27
C LEU A 11 -34.34 23.14 39.89
N VAL A 12 -34.26 24.04 38.92
CA VAL A 12 -33.83 23.77 37.54
C VAL A 12 -32.42 23.21 37.62
N LEU A 13 -32.29 21.89 37.47
CA LEU A 13 -31.01 21.25 37.26
C LEU A 13 -30.65 21.48 35.79
N ALA A 14 -29.75 22.43 35.53
CA ALA A 14 -29.17 22.62 34.22
C ALA A 14 -28.38 21.37 33.85
N CYS A 15 -28.89 20.60 32.88
CA CYS A 15 -28.12 19.60 32.15
C CYS A 15 -27.01 20.32 31.38
N GLY A 16 -25.83 20.46 32.00
CA GLY A 16 -24.60 20.72 31.28
C GLY A 16 -24.29 19.49 30.45
N VAL A 17 -24.64 19.52 29.17
CA VAL A 17 -24.16 18.55 28.19
C VAL A 17 -22.68 18.82 28.02
N ALA A 18 -21.85 18.02 28.70
CA ALA A 18 -20.45 17.90 28.33
C ALA A 18 -20.43 17.29 26.93
N ALA A 19 -20.22 18.13 25.91
CA ALA A 19 -19.78 17.66 24.61
C ALA A 19 -18.40 17.05 24.83
N VAL A 20 -18.37 15.73 25.02
CA VAL A 20 -17.15 14.96 24.86
C VAL A 20 -16.85 15.06 23.37
N ALA A 21 -15.99 16.01 23.00
CA ALA A 21 -15.28 15.93 21.75
C ALA A 21 -14.53 14.59 21.82
N ALA A 22 -15.05 13.58 21.14
CA ALA A 22 -14.32 12.37 20.84
C ALA A 22 -13.17 12.82 19.94
N CYS A 23 -12.06 13.23 20.55
CA CYS A 23 -10.77 13.16 19.89
C CYS A 23 -10.67 11.73 19.40
N GLY A 24 -10.55 11.56 18.08
CA GLY A 24 -10.28 10.25 17.50
C GLY A 24 -9.04 9.73 18.18
N ASP A 25 -9.21 8.68 18.98
CA ASP A 25 -8.06 8.02 19.56
C ASP A 25 -7.29 7.41 18.38
N ASP A 26 -6.18 8.06 18.03
CA ASP A 26 -5.10 7.48 17.22
C ASP A 26 -4.48 6.33 18.04
N HIS A 27 -5.25 5.26 18.23
CA HIS A 27 -4.76 4.05 18.85
C HIS A 27 -3.72 3.48 17.91
N ALA A 28 -2.50 3.34 18.42
CA ALA A 28 -1.40 2.72 17.70
C ALA A 28 -1.77 1.26 17.36
N GLN A 29 -1.52 0.85 16.12
CA GLN A 29 -1.97 -0.43 15.55
C GLN A 29 -0.81 -1.22 15.00
N GLU A 30 -1.01 -2.52 14.84
CA GLU A 30 -0.09 -3.35 14.07
C GLU A 30 -0.38 -3.22 12.58
N VAL A 31 0.67 -3.01 11.80
CA VAL A 31 0.67 -3.15 10.34
C VAL A 31 1.48 -4.38 9.98
N THR A 32 0.88 -5.24 9.16
CA THR A 32 1.50 -6.46 8.65
C THR A 32 1.70 -6.34 7.15
N GLY A 33 2.72 -7.00 6.60
CA GLY A 33 2.92 -6.98 5.18
C GLY A 33 3.84 -8.05 4.65
N THR A 34 3.93 -8.11 3.32
CA THR A 34 4.74 -9.08 2.60
C THR A 34 5.56 -8.37 1.52
N ALA A 35 6.86 -8.63 1.46
CA ALA A 35 7.73 -8.18 0.38
C ALA A 35 8.13 -9.35 -0.52
N ALA A 36 7.89 -9.22 -1.82
CA ALA A 36 8.14 -10.29 -2.79
C ALA A 36 8.36 -9.76 -4.21
N VAL A 37 9.17 -10.47 -4.99
CA VAL A 37 9.49 -10.18 -6.41
C VAL A 37 9.15 -11.37 -7.32
N GLY A 38 8.05 -12.06 -7.04
CA GLY A 38 7.74 -13.41 -7.55
C GLY A 38 8.27 -14.53 -6.63
N ALA A 39 9.23 -14.19 -5.77
CA ALA A 39 9.58 -14.96 -4.60
C ALA A 39 9.66 -14.05 -3.37
N ALA A 40 9.43 -14.65 -2.19
CA ALA A 40 9.61 -13.98 -0.91
C ALA A 40 11.00 -13.33 -0.78
N LEU A 41 11.02 -12.06 -0.36
CA LEU A 41 12.27 -11.35 -0.06
C LEU A 41 12.66 -11.61 1.39
N ALA A 42 13.61 -12.52 1.64
CA ALA A 42 14.10 -12.78 2.99
C ALA A 42 15.15 -11.75 3.42
N GLY A 43 15.02 -11.18 4.62
CA GLY A 43 16.00 -10.24 5.18
C GLY A 43 16.01 -8.86 4.51
N ALA A 44 14.97 -8.48 3.79
CA ALA A 44 14.80 -7.14 3.24
C ALA A 44 14.57 -6.13 4.37
N THR A 45 15.11 -4.93 4.19
CA THR A 45 14.85 -3.80 5.10
C THR A 45 13.53 -3.17 4.73
N VAL A 46 12.66 -2.98 5.73
CA VAL A 46 11.35 -2.34 5.57
C VAL A 46 11.36 -1.02 6.34
N GLN A 47 10.99 0.06 5.66
CA GLN A 47 10.86 1.39 6.24
C GLN A 47 9.43 1.88 6.01
N LEU A 48 8.69 2.17 7.08
CA LEU A 48 7.35 2.74 7.03
C LEU A 48 7.44 4.21 7.39
N ARG A 49 6.82 5.07 6.60
CA ARG A 49 6.69 6.50 6.85
C ARG A 49 5.22 6.89 6.97
N ASP A 50 4.88 7.57 8.06
CA ASP A 50 3.54 8.11 8.27
C ASP A 50 3.38 9.54 7.74
N ALA A 51 2.14 10.06 7.76
CA ALA A 51 1.82 11.40 7.30
C ALA A 51 2.42 12.53 8.16
N GLN A 52 2.96 12.22 9.34
CA GLN A 52 3.70 13.12 10.22
C GLN A 52 5.21 13.04 9.97
N GLY A 53 5.65 12.22 9.02
CA GLY A 53 7.04 12.02 8.64
C GLY A 53 7.84 11.13 9.59
N GLN A 54 7.21 10.48 10.57
CA GLN A 54 7.88 9.52 11.43
C GLN A 54 8.21 8.25 10.65
N VAL A 55 9.38 7.67 10.93
CA VAL A 55 9.87 6.46 10.26
C VAL A 55 9.99 5.32 11.26
N ARG A 56 9.48 4.16 10.87
CA ARG A 56 9.60 2.89 11.62
C ARG A 56 10.25 1.84 10.74
N ASN A 57 11.05 0.96 11.35
CA ASN A 57 11.83 -0.04 10.61
C ASN A 57 11.43 -1.46 11.03
N ALA A 58 11.46 -2.37 10.06
CA ALA A 58 11.33 -3.81 10.27
C ALA A 58 12.26 -4.56 9.29
N THR A 59 12.31 -5.88 9.44
CA THR A 59 13.01 -6.77 8.52
C THR A 59 12.09 -7.92 8.18
N THR A 60 12.11 -8.34 6.92
CA THR A 60 11.29 -9.48 6.48
C THR A 60 11.87 -10.81 6.93
N ASP A 61 10.98 -11.75 7.26
CA ASP A 61 11.34 -13.14 7.55
C ASP A 61 11.57 -13.95 6.26
N ALA A 62 11.82 -15.26 6.40
CA ALA A 62 12.06 -16.15 5.26
C ALA A 62 10.87 -16.29 4.29
N LYS A 63 9.66 -15.89 4.71
CA LYS A 63 8.46 -15.85 3.86
C LYS A 63 8.20 -14.45 3.30
N GLY A 64 9.14 -13.52 3.48
CA GLY A 64 8.97 -12.13 3.06
C GLY A 64 8.04 -11.34 3.97
N ALA A 65 7.53 -11.94 5.05
CA ALA A 65 6.56 -11.31 5.93
C ALA A 65 7.24 -10.39 6.94
N PHE A 66 6.59 -9.28 7.27
CA PHE A 66 7.04 -8.34 8.30
C PHE A 66 5.86 -7.82 9.13
N ARG A 67 6.18 -7.32 10.33
CA ARG A 67 5.22 -6.68 11.23
C ARG A 67 5.83 -5.42 11.83
N LEU A 68 5.03 -4.38 11.94
CA LEU A 68 5.36 -3.10 12.56
C LEU A 68 4.31 -2.80 13.62
N ALA A 69 4.75 -2.71 14.87
CA ALA A 69 3.89 -2.37 15.99
C ALA A 69 3.83 -0.84 16.21
N ASP A 70 2.82 -0.43 16.97
CA ASP A 70 2.62 0.94 17.43
C ASP A 70 2.55 1.97 16.28
N VAL A 71 1.93 1.61 15.15
CA VAL A 71 1.80 2.47 13.98
C VAL A 71 0.54 3.34 14.13
N PRO A 72 0.63 4.68 13.96
CA PRO A 72 -0.56 5.53 14.00
C PRO A 72 -1.55 5.15 12.90
N GLY A 73 -2.82 5.49 13.11
CA GLY A 73 -3.83 5.36 12.07
C GLY A 73 -3.57 6.31 10.89
N GLY A 74 -4.24 6.04 9.77
CA GLY A 74 -4.22 6.90 8.58
C GLY A 74 -3.39 6.33 7.44
N ALA A 75 -3.03 7.21 6.49
CA ALA A 75 -2.28 6.82 5.31
C ALA A 75 -0.79 6.67 5.61
N LEU A 76 -0.19 5.61 5.08
CA LEU A 76 1.22 5.24 5.33
C LEU A 76 1.86 4.81 4.02
N MET A 77 3.10 5.21 3.78
CA MET A 77 3.92 4.63 2.71
C MET A 77 4.97 3.69 3.31
N VAL A 78 5.23 2.59 2.61
CA VAL A 78 6.25 1.61 2.99
C VAL A 78 7.26 1.50 1.87
N ARG A 79 8.54 1.37 2.22
CA ARG A 79 9.65 1.06 1.33
C ARG A 79 10.28 -0.25 1.76
N CYS A 80 10.48 -1.16 0.83
CA CYS A 80 11.18 -2.42 1.02
C CYS A 80 12.36 -2.50 0.05
N GLU A 81 13.56 -2.77 0.58
CA GLU A 81 14.78 -2.86 -0.24
C GLU A 81 15.78 -3.89 0.29
N GLY A 82 16.64 -4.40 -0.60
CA GLY A 82 17.59 -5.46 -0.29
C GLY A 82 16.90 -6.81 -0.04
N GLY A 83 17.57 -7.67 0.73
CA GLY A 83 17.13 -9.05 0.96
C GLY A 83 17.50 -10.00 -0.16
N LEU A 84 17.11 -11.27 0.01
CA LEU A 84 17.35 -12.35 -0.95
C LEU A 84 16.03 -12.94 -1.45
N ALA A 85 15.89 -13.06 -2.77
CA ALA A 85 14.85 -13.84 -3.43
C ALA A 85 15.48 -15.17 -3.89
N GLN A 86 15.04 -16.30 -3.33
CA GLN A 86 15.60 -17.63 -3.65
C GLN A 86 17.14 -17.71 -3.55
N GLY A 87 17.73 -16.93 -2.64
CA GLY A 87 19.20 -16.86 -2.44
C GLY A 87 19.91 -15.80 -3.27
N GLU A 88 19.23 -15.17 -4.23
CA GLU A 88 19.81 -14.09 -5.05
C GLU A 88 19.50 -12.70 -4.48
N PRO A 89 20.46 -11.76 -4.49
CA PRO A 89 20.22 -10.40 -4.02
C PRO A 89 19.14 -9.67 -4.82
N ASN A 90 18.15 -9.14 -4.11
CA ASN A 90 17.16 -8.25 -4.70
C ASN A 90 17.81 -6.91 -5.09
N ARG A 91 17.54 -6.48 -6.32
CA ARG A 91 18.08 -5.24 -6.92
C ARG A 91 17.02 -4.17 -7.11
N GLN A 92 15.82 -4.39 -6.59
CA GLN A 92 14.70 -3.47 -6.68
C GLN A 92 14.45 -2.80 -5.33
N ARG A 93 14.03 -1.54 -5.39
CA ARG A 93 13.39 -0.83 -4.30
C ARG A 93 11.90 -0.80 -4.60
N LEU A 94 11.12 -1.34 -3.69
CA LEU A 94 9.67 -1.51 -3.84
C LEU A 94 8.95 -0.70 -2.77
N HIS A 95 7.75 -0.26 -3.10
CA HIS A 95 6.92 0.51 -2.20
C HIS A 95 5.51 -0.07 -2.08
N GLY A 96 4.89 0.22 -0.95
CA GLY A 96 3.52 -0.11 -0.63
C GLY A 96 2.79 1.07 -0.01
N LEU A 97 1.46 0.99 0.05
CA LEU A 97 0.60 2.05 0.57
C LEU A 97 -0.51 1.45 1.42
N VAL A 98 -0.79 2.09 2.55
CA VAL A 98 -1.94 1.82 3.40
C VAL A 98 -2.83 3.05 3.40
N LEU A 99 -4.14 2.89 3.17
CA LEU A 99 -5.14 3.98 3.15
C LEU A 99 -6.25 3.74 4.20
N GLY A 100 -5.86 3.37 5.43
CA GLY A 100 -6.78 3.04 6.53
C GLY A 100 -6.94 1.54 6.83
N GLY A 101 -6.22 0.68 6.10
CA GLY A 101 -6.08 -0.74 6.39
C GLY A 101 -4.92 -1.06 7.34
N ARG A 102 -4.55 -2.35 7.42
CA ARG A 102 -3.42 -2.85 8.23
C ARG A 102 -2.50 -3.80 7.46
N ILE A 103 -2.80 -4.00 6.18
CA ILE A 103 -2.07 -4.91 5.30
C ILE A 103 -1.42 -4.05 4.22
N VAL A 104 -0.18 -4.37 3.90
CA VAL A 104 0.59 -3.70 2.87
C VAL A 104 1.51 -4.69 2.17
N ASN A 105 1.53 -4.65 0.85
CA ASN A 105 2.48 -5.43 0.07
C ASN A 105 3.58 -4.52 -0.49
N CYS A 106 4.78 -5.08 -0.62
CA CYS A 106 5.89 -4.49 -1.36
C CYS A 106 6.25 -5.46 -2.49
N SER A 107 5.72 -5.22 -3.69
CA SER A 107 5.93 -6.05 -4.86
C SER A 107 6.11 -5.22 -6.13
N PRO A 108 6.62 -5.79 -7.22
CA PRO A 108 6.63 -5.12 -8.52
C PRO A 108 5.25 -4.61 -8.94
N LEU A 109 4.17 -5.35 -8.65
CA LEU A 109 2.81 -4.84 -8.88
C LEU A 109 2.54 -3.58 -8.06
N THR A 110 2.77 -3.59 -6.73
CA THR A 110 2.48 -2.40 -5.89
C THR A 110 3.30 -1.20 -6.30
N GLU A 111 4.55 -1.43 -6.69
CA GLU A 111 5.41 -0.39 -7.26
C GLU A 111 4.76 0.23 -8.51
N LEU A 112 4.30 -0.58 -9.48
CA LEU A 112 3.66 -0.09 -10.70
C LEU A 112 2.35 0.67 -10.45
N ALA A 113 1.50 0.20 -9.52
CA ALA A 113 0.28 0.94 -9.17
C ALA A 113 0.62 2.26 -8.48
N LEU A 114 1.67 2.30 -7.67
CA LEU A 114 2.15 3.55 -7.08
C LEU A 114 2.71 4.50 -8.15
N TRP A 115 3.49 3.99 -9.11
CA TRP A 115 3.88 4.77 -10.28
C TRP A 115 2.68 5.40 -10.97
N LYS A 116 1.63 4.61 -11.21
CA LYS A 116 0.41 5.06 -11.88
C LYS A 116 -0.34 6.14 -11.09
N VAL A 117 -0.57 5.93 -9.79
CA VAL A 117 -1.35 6.86 -8.96
C VAL A 117 -0.58 8.14 -8.65
N LEU A 118 0.76 8.06 -8.55
CA LEU A 118 1.63 9.20 -8.26
C LEU A 118 2.06 9.96 -9.52
N GLY A 119 1.94 9.34 -10.70
CA GLY A 119 2.42 9.89 -11.97
C GLY A 119 3.95 9.92 -12.09
N GLY A 120 4.66 9.06 -11.37
CA GLY A 120 6.12 9.02 -11.34
C GLY A 120 6.71 8.12 -10.23
N PRO A 121 8.04 8.13 -10.04
CA PRO A 121 8.72 7.21 -9.14
C PRO A 121 8.23 7.29 -7.68
N PRO A 122 7.77 6.19 -7.07
CA PRO A 122 7.31 6.15 -5.68
C PRO A 122 8.37 6.54 -4.64
N SER A 123 9.66 6.38 -4.96
CA SER A 123 10.76 6.78 -4.08
C SER A 123 10.71 8.25 -3.68
N GLN A 124 10.38 9.15 -4.62
CA GLN A 124 10.27 10.58 -4.35
C GLN A 124 9.07 10.89 -3.45
N ALA A 125 7.95 10.18 -3.68
CA ALA A 125 6.75 10.31 -2.85
C ALA A 125 6.99 9.78 -1.44
N PHE A 126 7.73 8.67 -1.28
CA PHE A 126 8.11 8.14 0.02
C PHE A 126 9.01 9.13 0.78
N ASP A 127 10.04 9.68 0.17
CA ASP A 127 10.97 10.57 0.86
C ASP A 127 10.32 11.89 1.30
N SER A 128 9.25 12.31 0.61
CA SER A 128 8.47 13.53 0.90
C SER A 128 7.09 13.25 1.50
N PHE A 129 6.80 12.02 1.92
CA PHE A 129 5.46 11.65 2.39
C PHE A 129 5.07 12.45 3.64
N GLY A 130 3.86 12.99 3.63
CA GLY A 130 3.33 13.85 4.67
C GLY A 130 1.85 14.13 4.47
N GLN A 131 1.24 14.92 5.36
CA GLN A 131 -0.20 15.20 5.38
C GLN A 131 -0.82 15.57 4.02
N ALA A 132 -0.18 16.45 3.25
CA ALA A 132 -0.70 16.86 1.95
C ALA A 132 -0.77 15.67 0.97
N ARG A 133 0.28 14.86 0.90
CA ARG A 133 0.29 13.66 0.05
C ARG A 133 -0.71 12.61 0.56
N ALA A 134 -0.78 12.44 1.88
CA ALA A 134 -1.72 11.53 2.52
C ALA A 134 -3.18 11.89 2.20
N SER A 135 -3.53 13.18 2.13
CA SER A 135 -4.88 13.62 1.75
C SER A 135 -5.20 13.47 0.26
N ASP A 136 -4.18 13.49 -0.60
CA ASP A 136 -4.36 13.36 -2.05
C ASP A 136 -4.54 11.88 -2.49
N LEU A 137 -4.08 10.93 -1.68
CA LEU A 137 -4.19 9.51 -1.96
C LEU A 137 -5.52 8.96 -1.45
N THR A 138 -6.30 8.34 -2.35
CA THR A 138 -7.61 7.79 -2.04
C THR A 138 -7.72 6.33 -2.51
N ALA A 139 -8.61 5.57 -1.86
CA ALA A 139 -8.84 4.18 -2.22
C ALA A 139 -9.35 4.03 -3.66
N ASP A 140 -10.15 4.98 -4.15
CA ASP A 140 -10.68 4.99 -5.52
C ASP A 140 -9.57 5.28 -6.54
N ALA A 141 -8.68 6.24 -6.27
CA ALA A 141 -7.53 6.52 -7.13
C ALA A 141 -6.56 5.32 -7.19
N MET A 142 -6.33 4.66 -6.06
CA MET A 142 -5.52 3.44 -6.02
C MET A 142 -6.17 2.30 -6.79
N ALA A 143 -7.47 2.06 -6.61
CA ALA A 143 -8.19 1.02 -7.35
C ALA A 143 -8.20 1.27 -8.87
N ALA A 144 -8.34 2.54 -9.29
CA ALA A 144 -8.22 2.91 -10.71
C ALA A 144 -6.81 2.67 -11.25
N ALA A 145 -5.78 2.97 -10.46
CA ALA A 145 -4.39 2.72 -10.82
C ALA A 145 -4.09 1.21 -10.96
N GLU A 146 -4.58 0.38 -10.03
CA GLU A 146 -4.45 -1.08 -10.10
C GLU A 146 -5.08 -1.66 -11.37
N SER A 147 -6.28 -1.21 -11.74
CA SER A 147 -6.95 -1.63 -12.98
C SER A 147 -6.12 -1.25 -14.21
N ALA A 148 -5.64 -0.01 -14.26
CA ALA A 148 -4.85 0.47 -15.38
C ALA A 148 -3.49 -0.25 -15.53
N VAL A 149 -2.87 -0.67 -14.42
CA VAL A 149 -1.65 -1.49 -14.44
C VAL A 149 -1.91 -2.84 -15.09
N LEU A 150 -2.96 -3.56 -14.65
CA LEU A 150 -3.26 -4.88 -15.20
C LEU A 150 -3.60 -4.80 -16.71
N ASP A 151 -4.35 -3.78 -17.13
CA ASP A 151 -4.64 -3.52 -18.54
C ASP A 151 -3.37 -3.27 -19.37
N ALA A 152 -2.44 -2.47 -18.83
CA ALA A 152 -1.17 -2.15 -19.48
C ALA A 152 -0.24 -3.38 -19.57
N LEU A 153 -0.20 -4.22 -18.54
CA LEU A 153 0.60 -5.45 -18.53
C LEU A 153 0.07 -6.47 -19.55
N ALA A 154 -1.24 -6.69 -19.59
CA ALA A 154 -1.86 -7.63 -20.52
C ALA A 154 -1.78 -7.18 -21.99
N THR A 155 -1.94 -5.88 -22.26
CA THR A 155 -2.01 -5.37 -23.63
C THR A 155 -0.65 -4.95 -24.19
N GLY A 156 0.24 -4.44 -23.33
CA GLY A 156 1.41 -3.67 -23.76
C GLY A 156 2.76 -4.29 -23.43
N ALA A 157 2.85 -5.10 -22.37
CA ALA A 157 4.12 -5.59 -21.87
C ALA A 157 4.47 -7.02 -22.32
N GLY A 158 3.50 -7.76 -22.88
CA GLY A 158 3.67 -9.16 -23.23
C GLY A 158 3.94 -10.08 -22.04
N VAL A 159 3.60 -9.63 -20.82
CA VAL A 159 3.70 -10.43 -19.61
C VAL A 159 2.44 -11.28 -19.52
N ASP A 160 2.62 -12.60 -19.38
CA ASP A 160 1.52 -13.58 -19.30
C ASP A 160 0.85 -13.51 -17.92
N ILE A 161 0.04 -12.47 -17.72
CA ILE A 161 -0.81 -12.27 -16.55
C ILE A 161 -2.26 -12.31 -17.01
N ASP A 162 -3.10 -13.08 -16.32
CA ASP A 162 -4.55 -12.98 -16.43
C ASP A 162 -5.07 -11.88 -15.48
N PRO A 163 -5.49 -10.70 -15.99
CA PRO A 163 -6.01 -9.63 -15.15
C PRO A 163 -7.22 -10.03 -14.32
N ALA A 164 -8.01 -10.98 -14.80
CA ALA A 164 -9.22 -11.44 -14.11
C ALA A 164 -8.91 -12.37 -12.94
N ALA A 165 -7.72 -12.96 -12.90
CA ALA A 165 -7.28 -13.83 -11.83
C ALA A 165 -6.73 -13.05 -10.63
N VAL A 166 -6.11 -11.88 -10.86
CA VAL A 166 -5.55 -11.05 -9.78
C VAL A 166 -6.68 -10.47 -8.90
N PRO A 167 -6.59 -10.58 -7.55
CA PRO A 167 -7.60 -10.01 -6.66
C PRO A 167 -7.79 -8.50 -6.86
N ARG A 168 -9.02 -8.00 -6.73
CA ARG A 168 -9.23 -6.54 -6.65
C ARG A 168 -8.64 -6.01 -5.34
N ARG A 169 -8.06 -4.80 -5.37
CA ARG A 169 -7.35 -4.23 -4.21
C ARG A 169 -6.23 -5.14 -3.73
N TRP A 170 -5.41 -5.58 -4.69
CA TRP A 170 -4.29 -6.46 -4.41
C TRP A 170 -3.17 -5.74 -3.60
N HIS A 171 -3.14 -4.41 -3.56
CA HIS A 171 -2.19 -3.66 -2.74
C HIS A 171 -2.37 -3.87 -1.21
N ASP A 172 -3.61 -4.12 -0.76
CA ASP A 172 -3.96 -4.33 0.66
C ASP A 172 -4.60 -5.72 0.94
N THR A 173 -4.62 -6.60 -0.06
CA THR A 173 -4.97 -8.02 0.12
C THR A 173 -3.74 -8.81 0.57
N PRO A 174 -3.81 -9.69 1.58
CA PRO A 174 -2.66 -10.50 2.00
C PRO A 174 -2.06 -11.27 0.82
N LEU A 175 -0.75 -11.09 0.61
CA LEU A 175 0.02 -11.83 -0.39
C LEU A 175 0.70 -13.04 0.26
N GLU A 176 0.53 -14.22 -0.34
CA GLU A 176 1.23 -15.44 0.05
C GLU A 176 2.41 -15.71 -0.90
N ALA A 177 3.55 -15.09 -0.63
CA ALA A 177 4.72 -15.18 -1.50
C ALA A 177 5.22 -16.62 -1.69
N GLY A 178 5.45 -17.03 -2.94
CA GLY A 178 5.88 -18.37 -3.32
C GLY A 178 4.78 -19.44 -3.30
N ASN A 179 3.51 -19.02 -3.20
CA ASN A 179 2.36 -19.91 -3.36
C ASN A 179 1.78 -19.79 -4.78
N ALA A 180 2.13 -20.72 -5.67
CA ALA A 180 1.64 -20.73 -7.05
C ALA A 180 0.10 -20.87 -7.20
N ASN A 181 -0.63 -21.20 -6.11
CA ASN A 181 -2.09 -21.21 -6.13
C ASN A 181 -2.71 -19.86 -5.71
N ASP A 182 -1.91 -18.91 -5.26
CA ASP A 182 -2.30 -17.52 -5.07
C ASP A 182 -2.18 -16.80 -6.43
N PRO A 183 -3.29 -16.37 -7.05
CA PRO A 183 -3.23 -15.64 -8.32
C PRO A 183 -2.43 -14.35 -8.27
N HIS A 184 -2.32 -13.72 -7.09
CA HIS A 184 -1.48 -12.54 -6.91
C HIS A 184 -0.01 -12.91 -7.04
N ASP A 185 0.44 -13.98 -6.39
CA ASP A 185 1.82 -14.48 -6.48
C ASP A 185 2.16 -15.01 -7.88
N ALA A 186 1.22 -15.67 -8.56
CA ALA A 186 1.41 -16.11 -9.94
C ALA A 186 1.69 -14.93 -10.89
N ALA A 187 1.01 -13.80 -10.71
CA ALA A 187 1.30 -12.58 -11.47
C ALA A 187 2.68 -11.98 -11.13
N LEU A 188 3.12 -12.08 -9.88
CA LEU A 188 4.46 -11.66 -9.49
C LEU A 188 5.56 -12.56 -10.08
N GLU A 189 5.30 -13.85 -10.24
CA GLU A 189 6.23 -14.77 -10.89
C GLU A 189 6.42 -14.43 -12.38
N ALA A 190 5.33 -14.09 -13.08
CA ALA A 190 5.42 -13.59 -14.45
C ALA A 190 6.22 -12.27 -14.54
N LEU A 191 6.05 -11.37 -13.56
CA LEU A 191 6.81 -10.11 -13.51
C LEU A 191 8.28 -10.30 -13.15
N ARG A 192 8.63 -11.33 -12.38
CA ARG A 192 10.02 -11.65 -12.02
C ARG A 192 10.89 -11.84 -13.25
N GLU A 193 10.33 -12.45 -14.29
CA GLU A 193 11.03 -12.66 -15.56
C GLU A 193 11.19 -11.36 -16.36
N ALA A 194 10.22 -10.46 -16.29
CA ALA A 194 10.21 -9.20 -17.01
C ALA A 194 11.02 -8.08 -16.33
N ILE A 195 11.13 -8.11 -15.00
CA ILE A 195 11.69 -7.03 -14.19
C ILE A 195 12.84 -7.57 -13.33
N ALA A 196 14.06 -7.54 -13.86
CA ALA A 196 15.23 -8.11 -13.18
C ALA A 196 15.89 -7.14 -12.17
N ASP A 197 15.72 -5.83 -12.33
CA ASP A 197 16.38 -4.81 -11.52
C ASP A 197 15.59 -3.49 -11.50
N GLN A 198 16.14 -2.48 -10.82
CA GLN A 198 15.51 -1.16 -10.72
C GLN A 198 15.34 -0.46 -12.07
N ALA A 199 16.27 -0.63 -13.03
CA ALA A 199 16.16 0.04 -14.31
C ALA A 199 15.00 -0.52 -15.14
N ALA A 200 14.81 -1.84 -15.12
CA ALA A 200 13.63 -2.48 -15.69
C ALA A 200 12.34 -2.03 -14.98
N MET A 201 12.38 -1.89 -13.66
CA MET A 201 11.23 -1.41 -12.87
C MET A 201 10.82 0.01 -13.26
N ASP A 202 11.79 0.93 -13.36
CA ASP A 202 11.54 2.32 -13.73
C ASP A 202 11.02 2.44 -15.17
N PHE A 203 11.56 1.64 -16.09
CA PHE A 203 11.06 1.57 -17.48
C PHE A 203 9.60 1.13 -17.53
N MET A 204 9.24 0.06 -16.81
CA MET A 204 7.87 -0.44 -16.73
C MET A 204 6.94 0.57 -16.04
N GLY A 205 7.43 1.29 -15.03
CA GLY A 205 6.70 2.38 -14.39
C GLY A 205 6.34 3.50 -15.36
N GLU A 206 7.31 3.97 -16.15
CA GLU A 206 7.08 4.98 -17.19
C GLU A 206 6.07 4.50 -18.25
N MET A 207 6.17 3.24 -18.67
CA MET A 207 5.23 2.62 -19.61
C MET A 207 3.79 2.59 -19.04
N VAL A 208 3.61 2.26 -17.77
CA VAL A 208 2.29 2.26 -17.12
C VAL A 208 1.73 3.68 -16.98
N VAL A 209 2.58 4.67 -16.70
CA VAL A 209 2.16 6.08 -16.56
C VAL A 209 1.78 6.67 -17.91
N ARG A 210 2.63 6.53 -18.93
CA ARG A 210 2.52 7.21 -20.22
C ARG A 210 1.90 6.37 -21.33
N GLY A 211 1.70 5.07 -21.08
CA GLY A 211 1.32 4.09 -22.10
C GLY A 211 2.53 3.57 -22.89
N VAL A 212 2.32 2.49 -23.63
CA VAL A 212 3.27 2.03 -24.64
C VAL A 212 3.17 2.97 -25.83
N CYS A 213 4.15 3.84 -26.04
CA CYS A 213 4.34 4.42 -27.36
C CYS A 213 4.82 3.32 -28.29
N VAL A 214 3.89 2.61 -28.93
CA VAL A 214 4.25 1.74 -30.05
C VAL A 214 4.80 2.68 -31.11
N VAL A 215 6.07 2.55 -31.46
CA VAL A 215 6.79 3.39 -32.45
C VAL A 215 6.09 3.44 -33.82
N ALA A 216 4.99 2.69 -34.00
CA ALA A 216 4.18 2.62 -35.20
C ALA A 216 2.91 3.50 -35.21
N ASP A 217 2.53 4.20 -34.13
CA ASP A 217 1.32 5.03 -34.13
C ASP A 217 1.65 6.55 -34.23
N ALA A 218 1.15 7.17 -35.30
CA ALA A 218 1.34 8.59 -35.63
C ALA A 218 0.60 9.56 -34.70
N SER A 219 -0.05 9.05 -33.66
CA SER A 219 -0.78 9.82 -32.65
C SER A 219 0.07 10.22 -31.43
N CYS A 220 1.35 9.85 -31.39
CA CYS A 220 2.30 10.36 -30.40
C CYS A 220 2.88 11.72 -30.84
N ASN A 221 2.14 12.81 -30.62
CA ASN A 221 2.64 14.19 -30.72
C ASN A 221 2.73 14.84 -29.34
#